data_AF-A0A962YIX1-F1
#
_entry.id   AF-A0A962YIX1-F1
#
_cell.length_a   1.000
_cell.length_b   1.000
_cell.length_c   1.000
_cell.angle_alpha   90.00
_cell.angle_beta   90.00
_cell.angle_gamma   90.00
#
_symmetry.space_group_name_H-M   'P 1'
#
loop_
_entity.id
_entity.type
_entity.pdbx_description
1 polymer ?
#
loop_
_entity_poly.entity_id
_entity_poly.type
_entity_poly.pdbx_seq_one_letter_code
_entity_poly.pdbx_strand_id
1 'polypeptide(L)'
;SAIFVDGRYTLQVRDQVDTALFEPQHLMNEPPRQWLATHLQAGDRIGFDPWLHTLHGLESLRQGCAQAGAELVACDSNPLDAVWADQPEAPLSPAVPHPLRYAGEDADSKRQRLAQTLQQEQIDTAVLTLPDSIAWLLNIRGTDVAHNPVALSFALLHKDSHVELFMDERKISAGLREHLGNGVSIQPPERFQAALQALTDKTVRADSRSAPAWVFEQLQQAGAQITPGADPCVLPKARKNPVELEGARAAHQRDGVALCRFFHWLADNGGSGTLDELGVAEHLQTLRADTGKLQDL
;
A
#
# COMPACT_ATOMS: atom_id res chain seq x y z
N SER A 1 -21.33 18.38 4.41
CA SER A 1 -20.17 17.46 4.40
C SER A 1 -19.05 18.07 3.58
N ALA A 2 -17.81 17.62 3.75
CA ALA A 2 -16.67 18.12 2.97
C ALA A 2 -15.91 16.98 2.30
N ILE A 3 -15.30 17.26 1.16
CA ILE A 3 -14.35 16.36 0.50
C ILE A 3 -13.04 17.11 0.27
N PHE A 4 -11.92 16.52 0.71
CA PHE A 4 -10.61 17.16 0.63
C PHE A 4 -9.81 16.57 -0.53
N VAL A 5 -9.31 17.44 -1.41
CA VAL A 5 -8.51 17.05 -2.57
C VAL A 5 -7.27 17.90 -2.71
N ASP A 6 -6.20 17.34 -3.30
CA ASP A 6 -5.05 18.14 -3.70
C ASP A 6 -5.24 18.81 -5.07
N GLY A 7 -4.27 19.64 -5.48
CA GLY A 7 -4.32 20.45 -6.70
C GLY A 7 -4.62 19.65 -7.99
N ARG A 8 -4.24 18.37 -8.05
CA ARG A 8 -4.46 17.50 -9.23
C ARG A 8 -5.93 17.22 -9.52
N TYR A 9 -6.79 17.30 -8.50
CA TYR A 9 -8.19 16.84 -8.57
C TYR A 9 -9.21 17.97 -8.44
N THR A 10 -8.79 19.23 -8.47
CA THR A 10 -9.67 20.39 -8.23
C THR A 10 -10.77 20.56 -9.28
N LEU A 11 -10.52 20.20 -10.55
CA LEU A 11 -11.56 20.17 -11.58
C LEU A 11 -12.39 18.88 -11.47
N GLN A 12 -11.72 17.72 -11.42
CA GLN A 12 -12.36 16.41 -11.39
C GLN A 12 -13.37 16.24 -10.24
N VAL A 13 -13.06 16.74 -9.04
CA VAL A 13 -13.98 16.63 -7.88
C VAL A 13 -15.31 17.34 -8.15
N ARG A 14 -15.32 18.41 -8.94
CA ARG A 14 -16.55 19.15 -9.27
C ARG A 14 -17.41 18.44 -10.31
N ASP A 15 -16.79 17.60 -11.14
CA ASP A 15 -17.48 16.81 -12.16
C ASP A 15 -18.00 15.48 -11.60
N GLN A 16 -17.35 14.93 -10.58
CA GLN A 16 -17.64 13.59 -10.05
C GLN A 16 -18.40 13.57 -8.71
N VAL A 17 -18.49 14.71 -8.03
CA VAL A 17 -19.14 14.81 -6.71
C VAL A 17 -20.27 15.83 -6.77
N ASP A 18 -21.41 15.47 -6.17
CA ASP A 18 -22.50 16.44 -5.97
C ASP A 18 -22.08 17.52 -4.96
N THR A 19 -21.72 18.68 -5.49
CA THR A 19 -21.24 19.82 -4.71
C THR A 19 -22.31 20.48 -3.85
N ALA A 20 -23.59 20.12 -4.02
CA ALA A 20 -24.64 20.51 -3.09
C ALA A 20 -24.60 19.69 -1.78
N LEU A 21 -24.04 18.47 -1.82
CA LEU A 21 -23.94 17.57 -0.67
C LEU A 21 -22.56 17.63 0.01
N PHE A 22 -21.50 17.73 -0.80
CA PHE A 22 -20.11 17.76 -0.34
C PHE A 22 -19.40 19.00 -0.86
N GLU A 23 -18.93 19.83 0.05
CA GLU A 23 -18.12 21.00 -0.27
C GLU A 23 -16.66 20.57 -0.57
N PRO A 24 -16.12 20.84 -1.78
CA PRO A 24 -14.72 20.55 -2.07
C PRO A 24 -13.79 21.52 -1.34
N GLN A 25 -12.81 20.98 -0.62
CA GLN A 25 -11.80 21.72 0.15
C GLN A 25 -10.40 21.36 -0.34
N HIS A 26 -9.47 22.32 -0.32
CA HIS A 26 -8.10 22.04 -0.74
C HIS A 26 -7.26 21.44 0.40
N LEU A 27 -6.76 20.21 0.23
CA LEU A 27 -6.06 19.45 1.27
C LEU A 27 -4.89 20.19 1.93
N MET A 28 -4.17 21.04 1.19
CA MET A 28 -3.02 21.80 1.71
C MET A 28 -3.36 23.20 2.21
N ASN A 29 -4.36 23.86 1.61
CA ASN A 29 -4.65 25.28 1.90
C ASN A 29 -5.74 25.38 2.97
N GLU A 30 -6.70 24.46 2.92
CA GLU A 30 -7.84 24.30 3.82
C GLU A 30 -7.82 22.86 4.38
N PRO A 31 -6.78 22.48 5.15
CA PRO A 31 -6.62 21.10 5.57
C PRO A 31 -7.75 20.65 6.51
N PRO A 32 -8.05 19.33 6.56
CA PRO A 32 -9.10 18.77 7.43
C PRO A 32 -9.03 19.24 8.88
N ARG A 33 -7.82 19.39 9.44
CA ARG A 33 -7.62 19.94 10.80
C ARG A 33 -8.28 21.30 11.01
N GLN A 34 -8.09 22.24 10.07
CA GLN A 34 -8.67 23.58 10.18
C GLN A 34 -10.18 23.54 10.01
N TRP A 35 -10.66 22.73 9.06
CA TRP A 35 -12.09 22.55 8.83
C TRP A 35 -12.79 21.97 10.07
N LEU A 36 -12.23 20.93 10.69
CA LEU A 36 -12.77 20.35 11.93
C LEU A 36 -12.81 21.40 13.06
N ALA A 37 -11.76 22.18 13.23
CA ALA A 37 -11.69 23.20 14.28
C ALA A 37 -12.75 24.30 14.15
N THR A 38 -13.24 24.58 12.93
CA THR A 38 -14.23 25.64 12.67
C THR A 38 -15.67 25.12 12.54
N HIS A 39 -15.86 23.83 12.27
CA HIS A 39 -17.18 23.24 12.03
C HIS A 39 -17.72 22.40 13.18
N LEU A 40 -16.84 21.91 14.06
CA LEU A 40 -17.25 21.14 15.23
C LEU A 40 -17.56 22.04 16.43
N GLN A 41 -18.36 21.50 17.35
CA GLN A 41 -18.71 22.12 18.62
C GLN A 41 -18.23 21.27 19.79
N ALA A 42 -18.14 21.89 20.97
CA ALA A 42 -17.72 21.19 22.17
C ALA A 42 -18.68 20.04 22.49
N GLY A 43 -18.14 18.84 22.70
CA GLY A 43 -18.90 17.61 22.94
C GLY A 43 -19.24 16.80 21.68
N ASP A 44 -18.95 17.30 20.47
CA ASP A 44 -19.10 16.52 19.24
C ASP A 44 -18.13 15.33 19.22
N ARG A 45 -18.54 14.26 18.53
CA ARG A 45 -17.73 13.05 18.34
C ARG A 45 -17.62 12.76 16.85
N ILE A 46 -16.38 12.68 16.34
CA ILE A 46 -16.09 12.31 14.96
C ILE A 46 -15.53 10.89 14.94
N GLY A 47 -16.25 10.01 14.25
CA GLY A 47 -15.85 8.63 14.02
C GLY A 47 -14.80 8.52 12.91
N PHE A 48 -13.84 7.60 13.05
CA PHE A 48 -12.93 7.20 11.98
C PHE A 48 -12.74 5.68 11.97
N ASP A 49 -12.47 5.11 10.80
CA ASP A 49 -12.07 3.71 10.67
C ASP A 49 -10.56 3.57 10.96
N PRO A 50 -10.14 2.83 12.02
CA PRO A 50 -8.74 2.72 12.38
C PRO A 50 -7.89 1.92 11.37
N TRP A 51 -8.51 1.21 10.42
CA TRP A 51 -7.81 0.57 9.30
C TRP A 51 -7.41 1.54 8.18
N LEU A 52 -8.11 2.68 8.06
CA LEU A 52 -7.95 3.61 6.94
C LEU A 52 -7.13 4.86 7.28
N HIS A 53 -6.72 5.01 8.53
CA HIS A 53 -5.90 6.13 8.98
C HIS A 53 -4.57 5.64 9.56
N THR A 54 -3.48 6.33 9.21
CA THR A 54 -2.18 6.11 9.84
C THR A 54 -2.13 6.82 11.19
N LEU A 55 -1.34 6.30 12.13
CA LEU A 55 -1.21 6.92 13.45
C LEU A 55 -0.77 8.39 13.35
N HIS A 56 0.20 8.68 12.48
CA HIS A 56 0.67 10.05 12.23
C HIS A 56 -0.42 10.92 11.60
N GLY A 57 -1.20 10.38 10.66
CA GLY A 57 -2.31 11.12 10.04
C GLY A 57 -3.38 11.54 11.05
N LEU A 58 -3.65 10.70 12.05
CA LEU A 58 -4.63 11.00 13.10
C LEU A 58 -4.19 12.14 14.03
N GLU A 59 -2.88 12.39 14.21
CA GLU A 59 -2.40 13.46 15.10
C GLU A 59 -2.98 14.82 14.70
N SER A 60 -2.99 15.13 13.40
CA SER A 60 -3.54 16.37 12.86
C SER A 60 -5.05 16.48 13.06
N LEU A 61 -5.79 15.38 12.86
CA LEU A 61 -7.25 15.35 13.05
C LEU A 61 -7.63 15.50 14.53
N ARG A 62 -6.89 14.83 15.44
CA ARG A 62 -7.06 14.95 16.89
C ARG A 62 -6.85 16.39 17.36
N GLN A 63 -5.83 17.07 16.84
CA GLN A 63 -5.59 18.49 17.14
C GLN A 63 -6.78 19.37 16.71
N GLY A 64 -7.34 19.13 15.52
CA GLY A 64 -8.51 19.86 15.02
C GLY A 64 -9.74 19.67 15.91
N CYS A 65 -10.03 18.42 16.29
CA CYS A 65 -11.14 18.10 17.20
C CYS A 65 -10.93 18.74 18.58
N ALA A 66 -9.73 18.60 19.16
CA ALA A 66 -9.42 19.16 20.48
C ALA A 66 -9.55 20.69 20.51
N GLN A 67 -9.19 21.39 19.43
CA GLN A 67 -9.35 22.84 19.32
C GLN A 67 -10.83 23.27 19.39
N ALA A 68 -11.75 22.44 18.89
CA ALA A 68 -13.20 22.67 18.98
C ALA A 68 -13.84 22.12 20.26
N GLY A 69 -13.08 21.44 21.13
CA GLY A 69 -13.62 20.72 22.29
C GLY A 69 -14.37 19.44 21.92
N ALA A 70 -14.11 18.88 20.75
CA ALA A 70 -14.68 17.65 20.23
C ALA A 70 -13.71 16.46 20.38
N GLU A 71 -14.23 15.25 20.20
CA GLU A 71 -13.47 14.00 20.33
C GLU A 71 -13.37 13.25 18.99
N LEU A 72 -12.20 12.67 18.73
CA LEU A 72 -11.98 11.75 17.62
C LEU A 72 -12.04 10.31 18.13
N VAL A 73 -12.93 9.50 17.58
CA VAL A 73 -13.31 8.18 18.11
C VAL A 73 -13.11 7.10 17.05
N ALA A 74 -12.39 6.03 17.39
CA ALA A 74 -12.27 4.87 16.51
C ALA A 74 -13.60 4.12 16.44
N CYS A 75 -14.03 3.77 15.22
CA CYS A 75 -15.20 2.94 14.99
C CYS A 75 -14.81 1.46 14.94
N ASP A 76 -15.67 0.59 15.51
CA ASP A 76 -15.45 -0.87 15.48
C ASP A 76 -15.60 -1.47 14.07
N SER A 77 -16.34 -0.80 13.19
CA SER A 77 -16.57 -1.20 11.80
C SER A 77 -16.67 0.02 10.89
N ASN A 78 -16.43 -0.18 9.60
CA ASN A 78 -16.60 0.88 8.61
C ASN A 78 -18.10 1.12 8.36
N PRO A 79 -18.62 2.34 8.61
CA PRO A 79 -20.04 2.62 8.41
C PRO A 79 -20.47 2.57 6.94
N LEU A 80 -19.54 2.68 5.98
CA LEU A 80 -19.84 2.59 4.55
C LEU A 80 -20.13 1.14 4.13
N ASP A 81 -19.43 0.16 4.71
CA ASP A 81 -19.65 -1.26 4.41
C ASP A 81 -21.08 -1.70 4.76
N ALA A 82 -21.68 -1.10 5.80
CA ALA A 82 -23.06 -1.38 6.22
C ALA A 82 -24.13 -0.93 5.20
N VAL A 83 -23.78 -0.04 4.27
CA VAL A 83 -24.71 0.53 3.27
C VAL A 83 -24.32 0.26 1.83
N TRP A 84 -23.19 -0.43 1.59
CA TRP A 84 -22.67 -0.74 0.25
C TRP A 84 -23.13 -2.13 -0.21
N ALA A 85 -24.35 -2.21 -0.74
CA ALA A 85 -25.00 -3.49 -1.08
C ALA A 85 -24.30 -4.28 -2.21
N ASP A 86 -23.61 -3.60 -3.13
CA ASP A 86 -22.91 -4.15 -4.29
C ASP A 86 -21.38 -4.04 -4.16
N GLN A 87 -20.86 -4.05 -2.93
CA GLN A 87 -19.42 -4.03 -2.68
C GLN A 87 -18.72 -5.21 -3.38
N PRO A 88 -17.69 -4.97 -4.21
CA PRO A 88 -16.92 -6.04 -4.84
C PRO A 88 -16.22 -6.92 -3.80
N GLU A 89 -16.09 -8.22 -4.09
CA GLU A 89 -15.30 -9.12 -3.26
C GLU A 89 -13.82 -8.72 -3.23
N ALA A 90 -13.15 -9.04 -2.13
CA ALA A 90 -11.72 -8.85 -2.01
C ALA A 90 -10.97 -9.64 -3.09
N PRO A 91 -9.92 -9.07 -3.71
CA PRO A 91 -9.19 -9.73 -4.78
C PRO A 91 -8.42 -10.95 -4.26
N LEU A 92 -8.48 -12.04 -5.02
CA LEU A 92 -7.88 -13.34 -4.73
C LEU A 92 -6.86 -13.76 -5.80
N SER A 93 -6.18 -12.80 -6.43
CA SER A 93 -5.20 -13.11 -7.46
C SER A 93 -4.04 -13.90 -6.86
N PRO A 94 -3.50 -14.92 -7.58
CA PRO A 94 -2.40 -15.71 -7.06
C PRO A 94 -1.14 -14.88 -6.78
N ALA A 95 -0.53 -15.11 -5.62
CA ALA A 95 0.82 -14.65 -5.34
C ALA A 95 1.82 -15.62 -5.99
N VAL A 96 2.71 -15.10 -6.84
CA VAL A 96 3.65 -15.91 -7.62
C VAL A 96 5.11 -15.57 -7.25
N PRO A 97 6.02 -16.56 -7.26
CA PRO A 97 7.45 -16.32 -7.09
C PRO A 97 8.00 -15.31 -8.10
N HIS A 98 8.82 -14.38 -7.63
CA HIS A 98 9.59 -13.47 -8.44
C HIS A 98 11.01 -14.04 -8.65
N PRO A 99 11.38 -14.42 -9.89
CA PRO A 99 12.65 -15.10 -10.15
C PRO A 99 13.89 -14.31 -9.72
N LEU A 100 14.90 -15.02 -9.18
CA LEU A 100 16.18 -14.43 -8.75
C LEU A 100 16.89 -13.64 -9.86
N ARG A 101 16.77 -14.09 -11.13
CA ARG A 101 17.34 -13.39 -12.29
C ARG A 101 16.81 -11.95 -12.47
N TYR A 102 15.69 -11.61 -11.85
CA TYR A 102 15.13 -10.25 -11.83
C TYR A 102 15.36 -9.56 -10.47
N ALA A 103 15.30 -10.31 -9.37
CA ALA A 103 15.47 -9.78 -8.02
C ALA A 103 16.91 -9.41 -7.66
N GLY A 104 17.91 -10.14 -8.18
CA GLY A 104 19.34 -9.95 -7.89
C GLY A 104 19.81 -10.37 -6.49
N GLU A 105 18.90 -10.49 -5.53
CA GLU A 105 19.14 -10.98 -4.18
C GLU A 105 17.97 -11.90 -3.81
N ASP A 106 18.27 -13.08 -3.25
CA ASP A 106 17.24 -14.02 -2.82
C ASP A 106 16.50 -13.53 -1.56
N ALA A 107 15.32 -14.09 -1.30
CA ALA A 107 14.46 -13.65 -0.22
C ALA A 107 15.08 -13.94 1.16
N ASP A 108 15.84 -15.02 1.29
CA ASP A 108 16.46 -15.41 2.55
C ASP A 108 17.57 -14.45 2.95
N SER A 109 18.46 -14.10 2.01
CA SER A 109 19.48 -13.06 2.21
C SER A 109 18.86 -11.73 2.65
N LYS A 110 17.76 -11.29 2.02
CA LYS A 110 17.05 -10.06 2.41
C LYS A 110 16.55 -10.13 3.84
N ARG A 111 15.86 -11.22 4.22
CA ARG A 111 15.33 -11.40 5.59
C ARG A 111 16.45 -11.43 6.62
N GLN A 112 17.52 -12.18 6.37
CA GLN A 112 18.68 -12.25 7.28
C GLN A 112 19.32 -10.88 7.48
N ARG A 113 19.53 -10.13 6.39
CA ARG A 113 20.12 -8.79 6.45
C ARG A 113 19.25 -7.81 7.23
N LEU A 114 17.94 -7.80 7.02
CA LEU A 114 17.03 -6.93 7.80
C LEU A 114 16.94 -7.38 9.26
N ALA A 115 16.90 -8.68 9.53
CA ALA A 115 16.90 -9.23 10.87
C ALA A 115 18.15 -8.83 11.67
N GLN A 116 19.33 -8.80 11.05
CA GLN A 116 20.54 -8.27 11.67
C GLN A 116 20.39 -6.79 12.09
N THR A 117 19.74 -5.96 11.26
CA THR A 117 19.43 -4.57 11.62
C THR A 117 18.49 -4.51 12.84
N LEU A 118 17.43 -5.33 12.87
CA LEU A 118 16.53 -5.40 14.02
C LEU A 118 17.28 -5.80 15.30
N GLN A 119 18.17 -6.80 15.23
CA GLN A 119 19.00 -7.22 16.37
C GLN A 119 19.90 -6.09 16.89
N GLN A 120 20.57 -5.36 15.99
CA GLN A 120 21.44 -4.23 16.34
C GLN A 120 20.67 -3.11 17.04
N GLU A 121 19.42 -2.90 16.64
CA GLU A 121 18.53 -1.89 17.20
C GLU A 121 17.70 -2.40 18.40
N GLN A 122 17.94 -3.64 18.84
CA GLN A 122 17.22 -4.30 19.95
C GLN A 122 15.71 -4.40 19.73
N ILE A 123 15.30 -4.60 18.47
CA ILE A 123 13.91 -4.78 18.05
C ILE A 123 13.66 -6.28 17.85
N ASP A 124 12.60 -6.80 18.46
CA ASP A 124 12.22 -8.21 18.34
C ASP A 124 11.47 -8.50 17.05
N THR A 125 10.60 -7.59 16.62
CA THR A 125 9.71 -7.79 15.46
C THR A 125 9.41 -6.47 14.76
N ALA A 126 9.35 -6.48 13.44
CA ALA A 126 8.85 -5.37 12.62
C ALA A 126 7.53 -5.76 11.95
N VAL A 127 6.52 -4.90 12.08
CA VAL A 127 5.23 -5.06 11.40
C VAL A 127 5.32 -4.45 10.00
N LEU A 128 4.98 -5.24 8.99
CA LEU A 128 4.95 -4.83 7.59
C LEU A 128 3.50 -4.79 7.10
N THR A 129 3.04 -3.60 6.73
CA THR A 129 1.68 -3.36 6.22
C THR A 129 1.63 -2.94 4.76
N LEU A 130 2.80 -2.69 4.16
CA LEU A 130 2.94 -2.27 2.77
C LEU A 130 3.12 -3.51 1.88
N PRO A 131 2.16 -3.81 0.97
CA PRO A 131 2.25 -5.00 0.10
C PRO A 131 3.49 -5.00 -0.81
N ASP A 132 3.99 -3.84 -1.21
CA ASP A 132 5.21 -3.73 -2.02
C ASP A 132 6.48 -4.03 -1.22
N SER A 133 6.52 -3.67 0.08
CA SER A 133 7.60 -4.10 0.99
C SER A 133 7.60 -5.63 1.16
N ILE A 134 6.44 -6.23 1.37
CA ILE A 134 6.29 -7.69 1.53
C ILE A 134 6.68 -8.40 0.23
N ALA A 135 6.19 -7.91 -0.92
CA ALA A 135 6.53 -8.43 -2.24
C ALA A 135 8.03 -8.38 -2.54
N TRP A 136 8.71 -7.30 -2.14
CA TRP A 136 10.16 -7.16 -2.31
C TRP A 136 10.96 -8.05 -1.35
N LEU A 137 10.55 -8.14 -0.08
CA LEU A 137 11.22 -8.93 0.95
C LEU A 137 11.17 -10.43 0.62
N LEU A 138 10.01 -10.91 0.18
CA LEU A 138 9.76 -12.34 -0.07
C LEU A 138 10.01 -12.75 -1.52
N ASN A 139 10.39 -11.81 -2.40
CA ASN A 139 10.47 -12.05 -3.84
C ASN A 139 9.18 -12.69 -4.37
N ILE A 140 8.04 -12.06 -4.15
CA ILE A 140 6.73 -12.49 -4.68
C ILE A 140 6.07 -11.34 -5.45
N ARG A 141 5.13 -11.63 -6.33
CA ARG A 141 4.29 -10.65 -7.04
C ARG A 141 2.83 -11.12 -7.04
N GLY A 142 1.90 -10.21 -7.28
CA GLY A 142 0.48 -10.50 -7.45
C GLY A 142 -0.17 -9.48 -8.37
N THR A 143 -1.50 -9.55 -8.50
CA THR A 143 -2.30 -8.65 -9.34
C THR A 143 -3.58 -8.22 -8.62
N ASP A 144 -3.51 -8.08 -7.29
CA ASP A 144 -4.67 -7.68 -6.50
C ASP A 144 -5.02 -6.20 -6.64
N VAL A 145 -4.04 -5.38 -7.02
CA VAL A 145 -4.20 -3.94 -7.21
C VAL A 145 -3.83 -3.62 -8.64
N ALA A 146 -4.77 -3.01 -9.38
CA ALA A 146 -4.53 -2.59 -10.76
C ALA A 146 -3.24 -1.77 -10.86
N HIS A 147 -2.43 -2.09 -11.87
CA HIS A 147 -1.16 -1.45 -12.21
C HIS A 147 -0.07 -1.55 -11.13
N ASN A 148 -0.30 -2.34 -10.07
CA ASN A 148 0.64 -2.55 -8.98
C ASN A 148 0.82 -4.06 -8.74
N PRO A 149 2.00 -4.64 -9.03
CA PRO A 149 2.18 -6.08 -9.08
C PRO A 149 2.38 -6.69 -7.68
N VAL A 150 1.42 -6.49 -6.78
CA VAL A 150 1.45 -6.90 -5.38
C VAL A 150 0.30 -7.85 -5.06
N ALA A 151 0.53 -8.73 -4.09
CA ALA A 151 -0.50 -9.53 -3.45
C ALA A 151 -0.79 -8.92 -2.08
N LEU A 152 -2.04 -8.50 -1.84
CA LEU A 152 -2.48 -7.92 -0.58
C LEU A 152 -2.25 -8.91 0.56
N SER A 153 -1.45 -8.49 1.54
CA SER A 153 -1.02 -9.28 2.68
C SER A 153 -0.44 -8.39 3.78
N PHE A 154 -0.31 -8.95 4.98
CA PHE A 154 0.46 -8.38 6.09
C PHE A 154 1.61 -9.30 6.45
N ALA A 155 2.66 -8.80 7.11
CA ALA A 155 3.71 -9.67 7.61
C ALA A 155 4.32 -9.18 8.93
N LEU A 156 4.85 -10.12 9.71
CA LEU A 156 5.74 -9.87 10.83
C LEU A 156 7.13 -10.38 10.48
N LEU A 157 8.14 -9.52 10.50
CA LEU A 157 9.55 -9.91 10.36
C LEU A 157 10.19 -9.96 11.74
N HIS A 158 10.63 -11.14 12.17
CA HIS A 158 11.29 -11.30 13.46
C HIS A 158 12.80 -11.11 13.35
N LYS A 159 13.42 -10.79 14.49
CA LYS A 159 14.87 -10.59 14.59
C LYS A 159 15.70 -11.83 14.27
N ASP A 160 15.12 -13.03 14.21
CA ASP A 160 15.78 -14.28 13.82
C ASP A 160 15.62 -14.60 12.32
N SER A 161 15.10 -13.64 11.53
CA SER A 161 14.80 -13.72 10.10
C SER A 161 13.58 -14.56 9.71
N HIS A 162 12.87 -15.15 10.67
CA HIS A 162 11.56 -15.74 10.40
C HIS A 162 10.56 -14.66 9.98
N VAL A 163 9.68 -14.99 9.04
CA VAL A 163 8.55 -14.15 8.65
C VAL A 163 7.24 -14.90 8.83
N GLU A 164 6.29 -14.29 9.54
CA GLU A 164 4.89 -14.68 9.49
C GLU A 164 4.20 -13.87 8.38
N LEU A 165 3.73 -14.54 7.32
CA LEU A 165 2.98 -13.94 6.22
C LEU A 165 1.49 -14.20 6.42
N PHE A 166 0.69 -13.13 6.48
CA PHE A 166 -0.77 -13.19 6.62
C PHE A 166 -1.40 -12.94 5.25
N MET A 167 -1.91 -14.01 4.62
CA MET A 167 -2.44 -14.00 3.27
C MET A 167 -3.52 -15.06 3.11
N ASP A 168 -4.55 -14.77 2.32
CA ASP A 168 -5.59 -15.75 1.99
C ASP A 168 -4.98 -16.99 1.32
N GLU A 169 -5.29 -18.19 1.83
CA GLU A 169 -4.71 -19.44 1.32
C GLU A 169 -5.02 -19.70 -0.15
N ARG A 170 -6.12 -19.14 -0.67
CA ARG A 170 -6.51 -19.26 -2.08
C ARG A 170 -5.54 -18.53 -3.02
N LYS A 171 -4.74 -17.59 -2.49
CA LYS A 171 -3.70 -16.89 -3.25
C LYS A 171 -2.42 -17.70 -3.43
N ILE A 172 -2.26 -18.83 -2.73
CA ILE A 172 -1.00 -19.57 -2.72
C ILE A 172 -0.84 -20.33 -4.04
N SER A 173 -0.04 -19.79 -4.96
CA SER A 173 0.22 -20.44 -6.25
C SER A 173 1.01 -21.74 -6.10
N ALA A 174 0.97 -22.57 -7.15
CA ALA A 174 1.89 -23.69 -7.28
C ALA A 174 3.35 -23.21 -7.12
N GLY A 175 4.13 -23.96 -6.36
CA GLY A 175 5.55 -23.65 -6.08
C GLY A 175 5.80 -22.50 -5.10
N LEU A 176 4.77 -21.75 -4.65
CA LEU A 176 4.99 -20.61 -3.74
C LEU A 176 5.55 -21.05 -2.38
N ARG A 177 5.00 -22.12 -1.80
CA ARG A 177 5.49 -22.64 -0.50
C ARG A 177 6.94 -23.12 -0.58
N GLU A 178 7.32 -23.75 -1.69
CA GLU A 178 8.71 -24.17 -1.93
C GLU A 178 9.64 -22.97 -2.07
N HIS A 179 9.23 -21.95 -2.83
CA HIS A 179 9.97 -20.69 -2.98
C HIS A 179 10.19 -19.96 -1.64
N LEU A 180 9.17 -19.94 -0.78
CA LEU A 180 9.25 -19.29 0.53
C LEU A 180 10.10 -20.09 1.53
N GLY A 181 10.07 -21.42 1.43
CA GLY A 181 10.82 -22.32 2.31
C GLY A 181 10.37 -22.26 3.78
N ASN A 182 11.18 -22.84 4.67
CA ASN A 182 10.86 -22.93 6.11
C ASN A 182 11.07 -21.61 6.88
N GLY A 183 11.70 -20.61 6.25
CA GLY A 183 11.91 -19.29 6.87
C GLY A 183 10.66 -18.41 6.89
N VAL A 184 9.58 -18.85 6.24
CA VAL A 184 8.31 -18.11 6.16
C VAL A 184 7.15 -19.04 6.48
N SER A 185 6.38 -18.69 7.51
CA SER A 185 5.10 -19.32 7.78
C SER A 185 3.98 -18.53 7.11
N ILE A 186 2.98 -19.23 6.58
CA ILE A 186 1.81 -18.62 5.95
C ILE A 186 0.62 -18.88 6.87
N GLN A 187 -0.03 -17.80 7.29
CA GLN A 187 -1.23 -17.81 8.13
C GLN A 187 -2.37 -17.10 7.39
N PRO A 188 -3.63 -17.47 7.66
CA PRO A 188 -4.76 -16.76 7.08
C PRO A 188 -4.87 -15.34 7.69
N PRO A 189 -5.43 -14.35 6.97
CA PRO A 189 -5.44 -12.94 7.39
C PRO A 189 -6.07 -12.70 8.76
N GLU A 190 -7.06 -13.50 9.15
CA GLU A 190 -7.78 -13.41 10.42
C GLU A 190 -6.87 -13.69 11.63
N ARG A 191 -5.72 -14.33 11.42
CA ARG A 191 -4.72 -14.58 12.48
C ARG A 191 -3.84 -13.37 12.76
N PHE A 192 -3.87 -12.33 11.93
CA PHE A 192 -2.99 -11.17 12.11
C PHE A 192 -3.21 -10.46 13.44
N GLN A 193 -4.46 -10.29 13.86
CA GLN A 193 -4.78 -9.70 15.17
C GLN A 193 -4.19 -10.51 16.32
N ALA A 194 -4.42 -11.82 16.32
CA ALA A 194 -3.92 -12.70 17.36
C ALA A 194 -2.38 -12.72 17.41
N ALA A 195 -1.72 -12.63 16.25
CA ALA A 195 -0.27 -12.55 16.17
C ALA A 195 0.27 -11.23 16.76
N LEU A 196 -0.36 -10.10 16.47
CA LEU A 196 -0.02 -8.81 17.12
C LEU A 196 -0.22 -8.88 18.64
N GLN A 197 -1.31 -9.51 19.09
CA GLN A 197 -1.63 -9.69 20.52
C GLN A 197 -0.66 -10.63 21.25
N ALA A 198 0.06 -11.49 20.52
CA ALA A 198 1.07 -12.39 21.09
C ALA A 198 2.43 -11.70 21.32
N LEU A 199 2.60 -10.44 20.91
CA LEU A 199 3.85 -9.68 21.05
C LEU A 199 3.99 -8.97 22.42
N THR A 200 3.34 -9.46 23.47
CA THR A 200 3.46 -8.94 24.84
C THR A 200 4.92 -8.89 25.29
N ASP A 201 5.32 -7.77 25.91
CA ASP A 201 6.68 -7.49 26.37
C ASP A 201 7.78 -7.56 25.28
N LYS A 202 7.41 -7.57 24.00
CA LYS A 202 8.36 -7.51 22.88
C LYS A 202 8.59 -6.09 22.42
N THR A 203 9.80 -5.80 21.97
CA THR A 203 10.10 -4.54 21.28
C THR A 203 9.65 -4.64 19.82
N VAL A 204 8.63 -3.86 19.44
CA VAL A 204 8.01 -3.95 18.11
C VAL A 204 8.20 -2.67 17.33
N ARG A 205 8.73 -2.77 16.11
CA ARG A 205 8.77 -1.65 15.16
C ARG A 205 7.51 -1.62 14.30
N ALA A 206 6.86 -0.47 14.26
CA ALA A 206 5.78 -0.18 13.33
C ALA A 206 5.92 1.26 12.80
N ASP A 207 5.66 1.46 11.51
CA ASP A 207 5.79 2.76 10.84
C ASP A 207 4.51 3.57 11.00
N SER A 208 4.56 4.63 11.82
CA SER A 208 3.39 5.47 12.11
C SER A 208 2.85 6.22 10.90
N ARG A 209 3.61 6.27 9.79
CA ARG A 209 3.22 6.96 8.56
C ARG A 209 2.61 6.03 7.51
N SER A 210 2.66 4.71 7.69
CA SER A 210 2.12 3.75 6.72
C SER A 210 1.27 2.65 7.36
N ALA A 211 1.53 2.25 8.60
CA ALA A 211 0.71 1.28 9.30
C ALA A 211 -0.61 1.93 9.77
N PRO A 212 -1.74 1.21 9.62
CA PRO A 212 -3.02 1.66 10.18
C PRO A 212 -2.94 1.86 11.69
N ALA A 213 -3.71 2.83 12.21
CA ALA A 213 -3.83 3.10 13.64
C ALA A 213 -4.28 1.85 14.41
N TRP A 214 -5.12 1.01 13.78
CA TRP A 214 -5.55 -0.28 14.32
C TRP A 214 -4.36 -1.16 14.77
N VAL A 215 -3.26 -1.21 14.00
CA VAL A 215 -2.07 -2.01 14.37
C VAL A 215 -1.47 -1.52 15.69
N PHE A 216 -1.38 -0.20 15.87
CA PHE A 216 -0.85 0.39 17.09
C PHE A 216 -1.77 0.12 18.28
N GLU A 217 -3.09 0.18 18.08
CA GLU A 217 -4.07 -0.15 19.12
C GLU A 217 -3.93 -1.62 19.57
N GLN A 218 -3.79 -2.57 18.63
CA GLN A 218 -3.59 -3.98 18.97
C GLN A 218 -2.27 -4.21 19.74
N LEU A 219 -1.18 -3.58 19.31
CA LEU A 219 0.12 -3.68 19.99
C LEU A 219 0.08 -3.05 21.39
N GLN A 220 -0.61 -1.93 21.57
CA GLN A 220 -0.79 -1.29 22.87
C GLN A 220 -1.62 -2.17 23.82
N GLN A 221 -2.73 -2.74 23.33
CA GLN A 221 -3.56 -3.67 24.09
C GLN A 221 -2.79 -4.94 24.48
N ALA A 222 -1.88 -5.40 23.64
CA ALA A 222 -1.00 -6.54 23.91
C ALA A 222 0.05 -6.26 24.99
N GLY A 223 0.33 -4.99 25.31
CA GLY A 223 1.45 -4.61 26.17
C GLY A 223 2.81 -4.69 25.45
N ALA A 224 2.86 -4.53 24.14
CA ALA A 224 4.11 -4.48 23.38
C ALA A 224 4.84 -3.14 23.57
N GLN A 225 6.18 -3.16 23.54
CA GLN A 225 7.02 -1.97 23.57
C GLN A 225 7.21 -1.44 22.15
N ILE A 226 6.34 -0.51 21.73
CA ILE A 226 6.37 0.02 20.38
C ILE A 226 7.55 0.99 20.22
N THR A 227 8.46 0.67 19.30
CA THR A 227 9.54 1.56 18.85
C THR A 227 9.15 2.17 17.50
N PRO A 228 8.77 3.46 17.45
CA PRO A 228 8.46 4.12 16.20
C PRO A 228 9.65 4.06 15.24
N GLY A 229 9.41 3.66 14.00
CA GLY A 229 10.46 3.58 12.99
C GLY A 229 9.90 3.26 11.63
N ALA A 230 10.60 3.69 10.58
CA ALA A 230 10.17 3.40 9.21
C ALA A 230 10.15 1.88 8.95
N ASP A 231 9.31 1.46 8.00
CA ASP A 231 9.34 0.10 7.47
C ASP A 231 10.78 -0.25 7.01
N PRO A 232 11.37 -1.35 7.54
CA PRO A 232 12.78 -1.70 7.30
C PRO A 232 13.07 -2.05 5.83
N CYS A 233 12.05 -2.32 5.01
CA CYS A 233 12.20 -2.63 3.60
C CYS A 233 12.30 -1.37 2.72
N VAL A 234 11.77 -0.22 3.17
CA VAL A 234 11.62 0.99 2.33
C VAL A 234 12.94 1.51 1.80
N LEU A 235 13.93 1.73 2.67
CA LEU A 235 15.22 2.27 2.25
C LEU A 235 16.04 1.24 1.44
N PRO A 236 16.15 -0.04 1.86
CA PRO A 236 16.83 -1.06 1.06
C PRO A 236 16.23 -1.23 -0.34
N LYS A 237 14.91 -1.32 -0.49
CA LYS A 237 14.27 -1.48 -1.81
C LYS A 237 14.36 -0.22 -2.67
N ALA A 238 14.54 0.95 -2.05
CA ALA A 238 14.81 2.18 -2.80
C ALA A 238 16.18 2.14 -3.50
N ARG A 239 17.16 1.41 -2.97
CA ARG A 239 18.53 1.29 -3.49
C ARG A 239 18.69 0.03 -4.35
N LYS A 240 18.41 0.17 -5.65
CA LYS A 240 18.36 -0.97 -6.58
C LYS A 240 19.74 -1.60 -6.72
N ASN A 241 19.80 -2.92 -6.69
CA ASN A 241 21.03 -3.66 -6.96
C ASN A 241 21.33 -3.67 -8.48
N PRO A 242 22.53 -4.09 -8.92
CA PRO A 242 22.89 -4.09 -10.34
C PRO A 242 21.92 -4.87 -11.24
N VAL A 243 21.37 -5.99 -10.77
CA VAL A 243 20.41 -6.80 -11.55
C VAL A 243 19.09 -6.06 -11.73
N GLU A 244 18.55 -5.46 -10.67
CA GLU A 244 17.34 -4.64 -10.73
C GLU A 244 17.52 -3.41 -11.63
N LEU A 245 18.69 -2.77 -11.59
CA LEU A 245 19.04 -1.64 -12.46
C LEU A 245 19.08 -2.04 -13.94
N GLU A 246 19.73 -3.15 -14.27
CA GLU A 246 19.73 -3.69 -15.64
C GLU A 246 18.32 -4.09 -16.10
N GLY A 247 17.52 -4.69 -15.21
CA GLY A 247 16.11 -4.99 -15.46
C GLY A 247 15.30 -3.74 -15.82
N ALA A 248 15.48 -2.65 -15.07
CA ALA A 248 14.85 -1.36 -15.33
C ALA A 248 15.30 -0.76 -16.68
N ARG A 249 16.61 -0.77 -16.99
CA ARG A 249 17.14 -0.30 -18.28
C ARG A 249 16.55 -1.09 -19.44
N ALA A 250 16.51 -2.41 -19.33
CA ALA A 250 15.94 -3.27 -20.36
C ALA A 250 14.43 -3.02 -20.54
N ALA A 251 13.69 -2.77 -19.45
CA ALA A 251 12.28 -2.38 -19.52
C ALA A 251 12.08 -1.04 -20.24
N HIS A 252 12.87 -0.02 -19.89
CA HIS A 252 12.82 1.29 -20.55
C HIS A 252 13.19 1.20 -22.04
N GLN A 253 14.17 0.38 -22.41
CA GLN A 253 14.54 0.20 -23.81
C GLN A 253 13.38 -0.41 -24.61
N ARG A 254 12.69 -1.41 -24.07
CA ARG A 254 11.50 -2.01 -24.71
C ARG A 254 10.37 -0.99 -24.84
N ASP A 255 10.08 -0.24 -23.77
CA ASP A 255 9.04 0.80 -23.79
C ASP A 255 9.38 1.94 -24.76
N GLY A 256 10.65 2.32 -24.84
CA GLY A 256 11.13 3.32 -25.79
C GLY A 256 10.90 2.92 -27.25
N VAL A 257 11.07 1.64 -27.60
CA VAL A 257 10.73 1.15 -28.94
C VAL A 257 9.23 1.28 -29.22
N ALA A 258 8.38 0.92 -28.26
CA ALA A 258 6.93 1.07 -28.38
C ALA A 258 6.53 2.55 -28.55
N LEU A 259 7.12 3.45 -27.76
CA LEU A 259 6.89 4.89 -27.85
C LEU A 259 7.37 5.47 -29.19
N CYS A 260 8.54 5.08 -29.71
CA CYS A 260 9.00 5.54 -31.02
C CYS A 260 8.02 5.14 -32.14
N ARG A 261 7.50 3.91 -32.11
CA ARG A 261 6.48 3.44 -33.06
C ARG A 261 5.18 4.23 -32.91
N PHE A 262 4.76 4.43 -31.67
CA PHE A 262 3.57 5.22 -31.34
C PHE A 262 3.67 6.65 -31.86
N PHE A 263 4.79 7.36 -31.61
CA PHE A 263 4.95 8.73 -32.07
C PHE A 263 5.03 8.85 -33.59
N HIS A 264 5.64 7.88 -34.26
CA HIS A 264 5.59 7.83 -35.72
C HIS A 264 4.15 7.65 -36.23
N TRP A 265 3.41 6.68 -35.69
CA TRP A 265 2.01 6.46 -36.04
C TRP A 265 1.14 7.70 -35.77
N LEU A 266 1.31 8.35 -34.61
CA LEU A 266 0.54 9.53 -34.24
C LEU A 266 0.85 10.73 -35.14
N ALA A 267 2.11 10.89 -35.58
CA ALA A 267 2.48 11.94 -36.53
C ALA A 267 1.77 11.78 -37.88
N ASP A 268 1.59 10.53 -38.34
CA ASP A 268 0.95 10.24 -39.62
C ASP A 268 -0.59 10.31 -39.55
N ASN A 269 -1.18 9.98 -38.39
CA ASN A 269 -2.64 9.80 -38.26
C ASN A 269 -3.35 10.88 -37.42
N GLY A 270 -2.61 11.63 -36.59
CA GLY A 270 -3.16 12.61 -35.64
C GLY A 270 -3.90 13.77 -36.31
N GLY A 271 -3.51 14.14 -37.52
CA GLY A 271 -4.18 15.20 -38.31
C GLY A 271 -5.48 14.77 -39.00
N SER A 272 -5.89 13.50 -38.90
CA SER A 272 -7.05 12.96 -39.63
C SER A 272 -8.40 13.48 -39.12
N GLY A 273 -8.46 13.97 -37.88
CA GLY A 273 -9.72 14.37 -37.22
C GLY A 273 -10.62 13.19 -36.83
N THR A 274 -10.14 11.94 -36.96
CA THR A 274 -10.91 10.72 -36.66
C THR A 274 -10.50 10.04 -35.34
N LEU A 275 -9.44 10.52 -34.71
CA LEU A 275 -8.90 9.97 -33.47
C LEU A 275 -9.36 10.80 -32.27
N ASP A 276 -9.80 10.12 -31.22
CA ASP A 276 -10.02 10.68 -29.89
C ASP A 276 -8.93 10.23 -28.92
N GLU A 277 -8.96 10.76 -27.70
CA GLU A 277 -7.93 10.45 -26.67
C GLU A 277 -7.92 8.97 -26.29
N LEU A 278 -9.09 8.31 -26.27
CA LEU A 278 -9.22 6.90 -25.94
C LEU A 278 -8.56 6.03 -27.01
N GLY A 279 -8.87 6.25 -28.29
CA GLY A 279 -8.28 5.51 -29.40
C GLY A 279 -6.76 5.69 -29.49
N VAL A 280 -6.25 6.89 -29.16
CA VAL A 280 -4.81 7.14 -29.08
C VAL A 280 -4.17 6.35 -27.91
N ALA A 281 -4.81 6.32 -26.74
CA ALA A 281 -4.32 5.57 -25.59
C ALA A 281 -4.33 4.05 -25.84
N GLU A 282 -5.42 3.52 -26.41
CA GLU A 282 -5.56 2.10 -26.79
C GLU A 282 -4.48 1.68 -27.81
N HIS A 283 -4.15 2.55 -28.77
CA HIS A 283 -3.09 2.26 -29.73
C HIS A 283 -1.71 2.11 -29.05
N LEU A 284 -1.36 3.02 -28.14
CA LEU A 284 -0.13 2.90 -27.37
C LEU A 284 -0.11 1.64 -26.51
N GLN A 285 -1.23 1.31 -25.86
CA GLN A 285 -1.35 0.09 -25.06
C GLN A 285 -1.13 -1.17 -25.92
N THR A 286 -1.70 -1.20 -27.13
CA THR A 286 -1.51 -2.30 -28.09
C THR A 286 -0.03 -2.48 -28.45
N LEU A 287 0.67 -1.39 -28.78
CA LEU A 287 2.11 -1.43 -29.10
C LEU A 287 2.96 -1.96 -27.95
N ARG A 288 2.57 -1.67 -26.69
CA ARG A 288 3.22 -2.23 -25.50
C ARG A 288 2.86 -3.69 -25.30
N ALA A 289 1.61 -4.08 -25.53
CA ALA A 289 1.14 -5.46 -25.43
C ALA A 289 1.84 -6.38 -26.44
N ASP A 290 2.07 -5.92 -27.67
CA ASP A 290 2.77 -6.65 -28.75
C ASP A 290 4.20 -7.06 -28.38
N THR A 291 4.80 -6.45 -27.36
CA THR A 291 6.10 -6.88 -26.84
C THR A 291 6.04 -8.27 -26.18
N GLY A 292 4.86 -8.75 -25.80
CA GLY A 292 4.64 -10.00 -25.06
C GLY A 292 5.27 -9.99 -23.66
N LYS A 293 5.66 -8.82 -23.14
CA LYS A 293 6.30 -8.63 -21.82
C LYS A 293 5.44 -7.80 -20.87
N LEU A 294 4.36 -7.22 -21.36
CA LEU A 294 3.40 -6.49 -20.55
C LEU A 294 2.65 -7.48 -19.64
N GLN A 295 2.46 -7.09 -18.38
CA GLN A 295 1.64 -7.83 -17.42
C GLN A 295 0.33 -7.08 -17.17
N ASP A 296 0.43 -5.78 -16.88
CA ASP A 296 -0.70 -4.88 -16.59
C ASP A 296 -0.26 -3.43 -16.89
N LEU A 297 -1.19 -2.56 -17.30
CA LEU A 297 -0.96 -1.16 -17.74
C LEU A 297 -2.15 -0.27 -17.47
#